data_AF-A0A5X6ET10-F1
#
_entry.id   AF-A0A5X6ET10-F1
#
_cell.length_a   1.000
_cell.length_b   1.000
_cell.length_c   1.000
_cell.angle_alpha   90.00
_cell.angle_beta   90.00
_cell.angle_gamma   90.00
#
_symmetry.space_group_name_H-M   'P 1'
#
loop_
_entity.id
_entity.type
_entity.pdbx_description
1 polymer ?
#
loop_
_entity_poly.entity_id
_entity_poly.type
_entity_poly.pdbx_seq_one_letter_code
_entity_poly.pdbx_strand_id
1 'polypeptide(L)'
;PACGAGGMIVATAEAMLEAGYNPQKQMLAFCTDIDPLAAMLCYIQLTLMHIPAVVSIGNSLTMEMTREMATPAYRLGLWDLKLHRQQSEHERRQQAA
;
A
#
# COMPACT_ATOMS: atom_id res chain seq x y z
N PRO A 1 7.33 -6.00 -0.51
CA PRO A 1 8.82 -5.99 -0.53
C PRO A 1 9.32 -6.22 -1.97
N ALA A 2 10.54 -5.76 -2.30
CA ALA A 2 11.13 -5.81 -3.64
C ALA A 2 10.12 -5.51 -4.77
N CYS A 3 9.41 -4.39 -4.64
CA CYS A 3 8.23 -4.11 -5.48
C CYS A 3 8.58 -3.74 -6.94
N GLY A 4 9.85 -3.46 -7.24
CA GLY A 4 10.26 -2.92 -8.53
C GLY A 4 9.46 -1.66 -8.86
N ALA A 5 9.08 -1.50 -10.12
CA ALA A 5 8.17 -0.43 -10.57
C ALA A 5 6.68 -0.68 -10.22
N GLY A 6 6.36 -1.68 -9.39
CA GLY A 6 4.99 -1.95 -8.92
C GLY A 6 4.16 -2.89 -9.79
N GLY A 7 4.75 -3.60 -10.75
CA GLY A 7 4.02 -4.43 -11.72
C GLY A 7 3.06 -5.46 -11.09
N MET A 8 3.46 -6.11 -10.00
CA MET A 8 2.59 -7.06 -9.29
C MET A 8 1.37 -6.38 -8.64
N ILE A 9 1.51 -5.14 -8.19
CA ILE A 9 0.42 -4.38 -7.58
C ILE A 9 -0.57 -3.96 -8.66
N VAL A 10 -0.07 -3.52 -9.82
CA VAL A 10 -0.88 -3.20 -11.00
C VAL A 10 -1.69 -4.43 -11.44
N ALA A 11 -1.02 -5.57 -11.63
CA ALA A 11 -1.69 -6.81 -12.02
C ALA A 11 -2.74 -7.26 -10.99
N THR A 12 -2.49 -7.05 -9.69
CA THR A 12 -3.47 -7.35 -8.64
C THR A 12 -4.70 -6.44 -8.74
N ALA A 13 -4.49 -5.14 -8.98
CA ALA A 13 -5.59 -4.19 -9.16
C ALA A 13 -6.43 -4.53 -10.40
N GLU A 14 -5.80 -4.96 -11.49
CA GLU A 14 -6.48 -5.44 -12.70
C GLU A 14 -7.30 -6.70 -12.42
N ALA A 15 -6.71 -7.70 -11.76
CA ALA A 15 -7.42 -8.92 -11.38
C ALA A 15 -8.62 -8.63 -10.45
N MET A 16 -8.53 -7.63 -9.55
CA MET A 16 -9.66 -7.20 -8.73
C MET A 16 -10.78 -6.59 -9.58
N LEU A 17 -10.44 -5.76 -10.57
CA LEU A 17 -11.41 -5.17 -11.49
C LEU A 17 -12.12 -6.25 -12.31
N GLU A 18 -11.39 -7.25 -12.81
CA GLU A 18 -11.96 -8.41 -13.53
C GLU A 18 -12.92 -9.22 -12.65
N ALA A 19 -12.62 -9.33 -11.35
CA ALA A 19 -13.50 -9.97 -10.37
C ALA A 19 -14.67 -9.08 -9.89
N GLY A 20 -14.83 -7.87 -10.44
CA GLY A 20 -15.92 -6.95 -10.11
C GLY A 20 -15.72 -6.13 -8.83
N TYR A 21 -14.51 -6.10 -8.28
CA TYR A 21 -14.15 -5.29 -7.11
C TYR A 21 -13.48 -3.97 -7.54
N ASN A 22 -13.69 -2.91 -6.77
CA ASN A 22 -13.04 -1.63 -7.02
C ASN A 22 -11.74 -1.51 -6.20
N PRO A 23 -10.56 -1.68 -6.82
CA PRO A 23 -9.28 -1.64 -6.10
C PRO A 23 -9.01 -0.27 -5.47
N GLN A 24 -9.50 0.83 -6.05
CA GLN A 24 -9.30 2.18 -5.48
C GLN A 24 -9.97 2.36 -4.11
N LYS A 25 -11.00 1.56 -3.81
CA LYS A 25 -11.74 1.61 -2.54
C LYS A 25 -11.45 0.43 -1.62
N GLN A 26 -11.07 -0.72 -2.20
CA GLN A 26 -11.02 -1.99 -1.52
C GLN A 26 -9.60 -2.57 -1.41
N MET A 27 -8.62 -1.98 -2.08
CA MET A 27 -7.21 -2.37 -2.01
C MET A 27 -6.40 -1.32 -1.26
N LEU A 28 -5.45 -1.80 -0.46
CA LEU A 28 -4.39 -1.00 0.12
C LEU A 28 -3.06 -1.73 -0.05
N ALA A 29 -2.08 -1.09 -0.68
CA ALA A 29 -0.78 -1.69 -0.96
C ALA A 29 0.34 -1.11 -0.07
N PHE A 30 1.20 -1.99 0.45
CA PHE A 30 2.46 -1.61 1.10
C PHE A 30 3.61 -2.13 0.25
N CYS A 31 4.41 -1.20 -0.25
CA CYS A 31 5.46 -1.47 -1.21
C CYS A 31 6.81 -1.04 -0.62
N THR A 32 7.85 -1.80 -0.92
CA THR A 32 9.21 -1.46 -0.50
C THR A 32 10.16 -1.89 -1.59
N ASP A 33 11.11 -1.04 -1.95
CA ASP A 33 12.25 -1.42 -2.78
C ASP A 33 13.54 -0.81 -2.24
N ILE A 34 14.67 -1.49 -2.46
CA ILE A 34 15.98 -0.99 -2.07
C ILE A 34 16.48 0.06 -3.06
N ASP A 35 16.07 -0.02 -4.32
CA ASP A 35 16.40 0.96 -5.36
C ASP A 35 15.43 2.16 -5.31
N PRO A 36 15.92 3.38 -5.03
CA PRO A 36 15.11 4.59 -5.05
C PRO A 36 14.38 4.83 -6.37
N LEU A 37 14.99 4.51 -7.52
CA LEU A 37 14.37 4.70 -8.83
C LEU A 37 13.15 3.79 -8.99
N ALA A 38 13.30 2.50 -8.71
CA ALA A 38 12.21 1.53 -8.77
C ALA A 38 11.05 1.93 -7.84
N ALA A 39 11.35 2.28 -6.59
CA ALA A 39 10.34 2.74 -5.63
C ALA A 39 9.60 4.01 -6.10
N MET A 40 10.30 4.98 -6.70
CA MET A 40 9.65 6.18 -7.25
C MET A 40 8.76 5.87 -8.46
N LEU A 41 9.18 4.97 -9.36
CA LEU A 41 8.34 4.50 -10.46
C LEU A 41 7.07 3.82 -9.93
N CYS A 42 7.21 2.95 -8.92
CA CYS A 42 6.07 2.35 -8.23
C CYS A 42 5.12 3.39 -7.65
N TYR A 43 5.65 4.41 -6.95
CA TYR A 43 4.85 5.49 -6.40
C TYR A 43 4.06 6.26 -7.48
N ILE A 44 4.68 6.55 -8.63
CA ILE A 44 4.02 7.25 -9.75
C ILE A 44 2.90 6.37 -10.33
N GLN A 45 3.17 5.10 -10.63
CA GLN A 45 2.18 4.17 -11.19
C GLN A 45 0.92 4.09 -10.31
N LEU A 46 1.11 3.86 -9.01
CA LEU A 46 -0.01 3.72 -8.07
C LEU A 46 -0.75 5.05 -7.85
N THR A 47 -0.04 6.17 -7.89
CA THR A 47 -0.66 7.50 -7.84
C THR A 47 -1.56 7.74 -9.06
N LEU A 48 -1.07 7.46 -10.27
CA LEU A 48 -1.80 7.66 -11.53
C LEU A 48 -3.05 6.76 -11.61
N MET A 49 -2.97 5.54 -11.11
CA MET A 49 -4.11 4.61 -11.06
C MET A 49 -5.08 4.89 -9.90
N HIS A 50 -4.79 5.90 -9.06
CA HIS A 50 -5.53 6.21 -7.84
C HIS A 50 -5.63 5.01 -6.88
N ILE A 51 -4.55 4.24 -6.77
CA ILE A 51 -4.45 3.12 -5.83
C ILE A 51 -3.94 3.61 -4.48
N PRO A 52 -4.66 3.37 -3.37
CA PRO A 52 -4.17 3.64 -2.03
C PRO A 52 -2.92 2.80 -1.73
N ALA A 53 -1.80 3.47 -1.45
CA ALA A 53 -0.56 2.77 -1.14
C ALA A 53 0.40 3.60 -0.27
N VAL A 54 1.28 2.89 0.43
CA VAL A 54 2.51 3.42 1.02
C VAL A 54 3.69 2.75 0.33
N VAL A 55 4.59 3.56 -0.23
CA VAL A 55 5.79 3.10 -0.93
C VAL A 55 7.02 3.58 -0.16
N SER A 56 7.84 2.63 0.29
CA SER A 56 9.04 2.88 1.07
C SER A 56 10.30 2.57 0.26
N ILE A 57 11.35 3.38 0.46
CA ILE A 57 12.70 3.11 -0.01
C ILE A 57 13.47 2.54 1.17
N GLY A 58 14.02 1.33 1.04
CA GLY A 58 14.74 0.69 2.13
C GLY A 58 14.99 -0.79 1.95
N ASN A 59 15.70 -1.36 2.91
CA ASN A 59 16.04 -2.77 2.89
C ASN A 59 14.95 -3.58 3.62
N SER A 60 14.15 -4.32 2.86
CA SER A 60 13.08 -5.16 3.42
C SER A 60 13.58 -6.32 4.28
N LEU A 61 14.86 -6.69 4.22
CA LEU A 61 15.44 -7.74 5.07
C LEU A 61 15.83 -7.20 6.45
N THR A 62 16.40 -5.99 6.51
CA THR A 62 16.78 -5.34 7.78
C THR A 62 15.66 -4.50 8.38
N MET A 63 14.62 -4.21 7.61
CA MET A 63 13.53 -3.29 7.94
C MET A 63 13.97 -1.83 8.11
N GLU A 64 15.16 -1.47 7.62
CA GLU A 64 15.64 -0.09 7.63
C GLU A 64 15.11 0.67 6.42
N MET A 65 14.19 1.60 6.68
CA MET A 65 13.57 2.45 5.66
C MET A 65 14.21 3.84 5.69
N THR A 66 14.67 4.32 4.54
CA THR A 66 15.25 5.67 4.41
C THR A 66 14.20 6.72 4.04
N ARG A 67 13.10 6.30 3.41
CA ARG A 67 12.00 7.19 3.03
C ARG A 67 10.70 6.42 2.90
N GLU A 68 9.59 7.05 3.26
CA GLU A 68 8.25 6.53 3.02
C GLU A 68 7.37 7.59 2.34
N MET A 69 6.52 7.15 1.42
CA MET A 69 5.67 8.01 0.61
C MET A 69 4.28 7.40 0.50
N ALA A 70 3.27 8.11 0.99
CA ALA A 70 1.87 7.70 0.82
C ALA A 70 1.29 8.32 -0.46
N THR A 71 0.58 7.53 -1.26
CA THR A 71 -0.09 8.04 -2.47
C THR A 71 -1.22 9.01 -2.09
N PRO A 72 -1.64 9.93 -2.97
CA PRO A 72 -2.79 10.78 -2.72
C PRO A 72 -4.06 9.99 -2.40
N ALA A 73 -4.29 8.86 -3.07
CA ALA A 73 -5.43 7.97 -2.81
C ALA A 73 -5.42 7.40 -1.38
N TYR A 74 -4.23 7.14 -0.80
CA TYR A 74 -4.10 6.74 0.60
C TYR A 74 -4.62 7.83 1.55
N ARG A 75 -4.18 9.07 1.35
CA ARG A 75 -4.58 10.22 2.19
C ARG A 75 -6.04 10.60 2.00
N LEU A 76 -6.48 10.75 0.75
CA LEU A 76 -7.86 11.11 0.41
C LEU A 76 -8.85 10.03 0.82
N GLY A 77 -8.44 8.76 0.78
CA GLY A 77 -9.21 7.62 1.25
C GLY A 77 -9.24 7.45 2.77
N LEU A 78 -8.56 8.33 3.54
CA LEU A 78 -8.45 8.30 5.00
C LEU A 78 -8.01 6.93 5.53
N TRP A 79 -7.05 6.30 4.85
CA TRP A 79 -6.65 4.93 5.15
C TRP A 79 -5.96 4.79 6.51
N ASP A 80 -5.22 5.81 6.95
CA ASP A 80 -4.67 5.90 8.30
C ASP A 80 -5.76 5.74 9.37
N LEU A 81 -6.89 6.44 9.24
CA LEU A 81 -8.02 6.32 10.18
C LEU A 81 -8.69 4.95 10.13
N LYS A 82 -8.85 4.38 8.92
CA LYS A 82 -9.43 3.04 8.74
C LYS A 82 -8.57 1.97 9.43
N LEU A 83 -7.26 2.04 9.28
CA LEU A 83 -6.32 1.09 9.89
C LEU A 83 -6.30 1.21 11.41
N HIS A 84 -6.23 2.42 11.96
CA HIS A 84 -6.28 2.61 13.41
C HIS A 84 -7.58 2.07 14.02
N ARG A 85 -8.72 2.31 13.35
CA ARG A 85 -9.99 1.74 13.77
C ARG A 85 -9.93 0.21 13.79
N GLN A 86 -9.44 -0.42 12.72
CA GLN A 86 -9.31 -1.88 12.64
C GLN A 86 -8.40 -2.46 13.72
N GLN A 87 -7.25 -1.83 14.00
CA GLN A 87 -6.34 -2.25 15.06
C GLN A 87 -7.01 -2.22 16.44
N SER A 88 -7.66 -1.10 16.78
CA SER A 88 -8.36 -0.97 18.07
C SER A 88 -9.51 -1.96 18.23
N GLU A 89 -10.25 -2.25 17.15
CA GLU A 89 -11.30 -3.27 17.15
C GLU A 89 -10.71 -4.68 17.33
N HIS A 90 -9.54 -4.95 16.75
CA HIS A 90 -8.85 -6.24 16.89
C HIS A 90 -8.34 -6.45 18.31
N GLU A 91 -7.70 -5.45 18.91
CA GLU A 91 -7.22 -5.48 20.31
C GLU A 91 -8.37 -5.71 21.31
N ARG A 92 -9.49 -5.00 21.13
CA ARG A 92 -10.68 -5.19 21.98
C ARG A 92 -11.25 -6.60 21.89
N ARG A 93 -11.25 -7.20 20.70
CA ARG A 93 -11.71 -8.59 20.50
C ARG A 93 -10.78 -9.60 21.15
N GLN A 94 -9.47 -9.38 21.08
CA GLN A 94 -8.49 -10.25 21.73
C GLN A 94 -8.55 -10.19 23.25
N GLN A 95 -8.84 -9.01 23.83
CA GLN A 95 -9.01 -8.85 25.28
C GLN A 95 -10.32 -9.46 25.82
N ALA A 96 -11.31 -9.64 24.95
CA ALA A 96 -12.61 -10.21 25.30
C ALA A 96 -12.70 -11.74 25.12
N ALA A 97 -11.65 -12.37 24.56
CA ALA A 97 -11.53 -13.80 24.34
C ALA A 97 -10.62 -14.44 25.41
#